data_AF-A0AAE5LUK6-F1
#
_entry.id   AF-A0AAE5LUK6-F1
#
_cell.length_a   1.000
_cell.length_b   1.000
_cell.length_c   1.000
_cell.angle_alpha   90.00
_cell.angle_beta   90.00
_cell.angle_gamma   90.00
#
_symmetry.space_group_name_H-M   'P 1'
#
loop_
_entity.id
_entity.type
_entity.pdbx_description
1 polymer ?
#
loop_
_entity_poly.entity_id
_entity_poly.type
_entity_poly.pdbx_seq_one_letter_code
_entity_poly.pdbx_strand_id
1 'polypeptide(L)' 'MSEESSEPFPVELLAVPFIVGMAIGLAFGRVAFQSTAIGVTFGVLFFVMLAVVRIRLLPTKPTGRR' A
#
# COMPACT_ATOMS: atom_id res chain seq x y z
N MET A 1 -24.14 -8.90 -23.95
CA MET A 1 -23.95 -8.47 -22.56
C MET A 1 -22.62 -9.05 -22.14
N SER A 2 -21.55 -8.28 -22.31
CA SER A 2 -20.19 -8.77 -22.05
C SER A 2 -20.00 -8.82 -20.53
N GLU A 3 -19.81 -10.01 -19.99
CA GLU A 3 -19.43 -10.22 -18.60
C GLU A 3 -18.08 -9.55 -18.37
N GLU A 4 -18.12 -8.37 -17.76
CA GLU A 4 -16.94 -7.70 -17.23
C GLU A 4 -16.39 -8.59 -16.11
N SER A 5 -15.42 -9.45 -16.46
CA SER A 5 -14.64 -10.19 -15.47
C SER A 5 -13.78 -9.18 -14.72
N SER A 6 -14.38 -8.53 -13.73
CA SER A 6 -13.66 -7.72 -12.74
C SER A 6 -12.79 -8.68 -11.94
N GLU A 7 -11.62 -9.05 -12.47
CA GLU A 7 -10.60 -9.73 -11.66
C GLU A 7 -10.40 -8.86 -10.41
N PRO A 8 -10.68 -9.38 -9.20
CA PRO A 8 -10.55 -8.59 -7.99
C PRO A 8 -9.14 -8.03 -7.96
N PHE A 9 -9.01 -6.69 -7.88
CA PHE A 9 -7.71 -6.07 -7.67
C PHE A 9 -7.06 -6.79 -6.49
N PRO A 10 -5.85 -7.37 -6.61
CA PRO A 10 -5.38 -8.28 -5.59
C PRO A 10 -5.10 -7.47 -4.32
N VAL A 11 -6.01 -7.53 -3.36
CA VAL A 11 -5.95 -6.73 -2.12
C VAL A 11 -4.80 -7.20 -1.23
N GLU A 12 -4.21 -8.37 -1.54
CA GLU A 12 -3.00 -8.92 -0.91
C GLU A 12 -1.72 -8.27 -1.45
N LEU A 13 -1.73 -7.84 -2.72
CA LEU A 13 -0.87 -6.73 -3.14
C LEU A 13 -1.34 -5.50 -2.33
N LEU A 14 -0.69 -4.36 -2.15
CA LEU A 14 -1.22 -3.27 -1.28
C LEU A 14 -1.34 -3.56 0.25
N ALA A 15 -1.70 -4.76 0.73
CA ALA A 15 -1.75 -5.07 2.16
C ALA A 15 -0.41 -4.87 2.85
N VAL A 16 0.68 -5.38 2.26
CA VAL A 16 2.05 -5.22 2.77
C VAL A 16 2.48 -3.74 2.85
N PRO A 17 2.45 -2.95 1.76
CA PRO A 17 2.84 -1.54 1.85
C PRO A 17 1.93 -0.74 2.78
N PHE A 18 0.66 -1.13 2.97
CA PHE A 18 -0.23 -0.49 3.93
C PHE A 18 0.21 -0.72 5.37
N ILE A 19 0.40 -1.99 5.77
CA ILE A 19 0.82 -2.35 7.13
C ILE A 19 2.18 -1.69 7.45
N VAL A 20 3.14 -1.81 6.54
CA VAL A 20 4.49 -1.26 6.73
C VAL A 20 4.46 0.27 6.79
N GLY A 21 3.75 0.92 5.85
CA GLY A 21 3.61 2.37 5.83
C GLY A 21 2.98 2.89 7.12
N MET A 22 1.86 2.30 7.55
CA MET A 22 1.16 2.70 8.77
C MET A 22 1.99 2.44 10.03
N ALA A 23 2.66 1.30 10.15
CA ALA A 23 3.50 1.00 11.31
C ALA A 23 4.63 2.02 11.47
N ILE A 24 5.34 2.33 10.37
CA ILE A 24 6.42 3.32 10.37
C ILE A 24 5.89 4.71 10.67
N GLY A 25 4.82 5.13 9.99
CA GLY A 25 4.22 6.45 10.19
C GLY A 25 3.73 6.66 11.62
N LEU A 26 3.01 5.67 12.18
CA LEU A 26 2.53 5.73 13.56
C LEU A 26 3.67 5.74 14.57
N ALA A 27 4.68 4.89 14.39
CA ALA A 27 5.86 4.88 15.25
C ALA A 27 6.58 6.24 15.22
N PHE A 28 6.79 6.79 14.03
CA PHE A 28 7.43 8.08 13.85
C PHE A 28 6.61 9.23 14.45
N GLY A 29 5.32 9.31 14.16
CA GLY A 29 4.44 10.35 14.69
C GLY A 29 4.28 10.30 16.21
N ARG A 30 4.24 9.10 16.79
CA ARG A 30 4.21 8.90 18.24
C ARG A 30 5.53 9.28 18.90
N VAL A 31 6.67 8.88 18.33
CA VAL A 31 7.99 9.09 18.97
C VAL A 31 8.48 10.51 18.77
N ALA A 32 8.38 11.07 17.56
CA ALA A 32 8.94 12.38 17.25
C ALA A 32 8.00 13.54 17.62
N PHE A 33 6.69 13.36 17.47
CA PHE A 33 5.70 14.44 17.63
C PHE A 33 4.67 14.20 18.72
N GLN A 34 4.72 13.05 19.40
CA GLN A 34 3.73 12.62 20.40
C GLN A 34 2.27 12.71 19.90
N SER A 35 2.07 12.67 18.58
CA SER A 35 0.78 12.93 17.94
C SER A 35 0.39 11.79 17.03
N THR A 36 -0.74 11.17 17.35
CA THR A 36 -1.29 10.07 16.55
C THR A 36 -1.78 10.58 15.19
N ALA A 37 -2.36 11.79 15.12
CA ALA A 37 -2.82 12.38 13.86
C ALA A 37 -1.66 12.59 12.88
N ILE A 38 -0.53 13.13 13.37
CA ILE A 38 0.69 13.30 12.56
C ILE A 38 1.22 11.93 12.10
N GLY A 39 1.21 10.93 12.98
CA GLY A 39 1.63 9.58 12.63
C GLY A 39 0.76 8.92 11.56
N VAL A 40 -0.55 9.13 11.60
CA VAL A 40 -1.47 8.66 10.56
C VAL A 40 -1.15 9.33 9.22
N THR A 41 -0.95 10.66 9.20
CA THR A 41 -0.60 11.38 7.97
C THR A 41 0.69 10.85 7.35
N PHE A 42 1.74 10.64 8.15
CA PHE A 42 2.98 10.03 7.67
C PHE A 42 2.78 8.58 7.23
N GLY A 43 1.92 7.82 7.93
CA GLY A 43 1.65 6.43 7.59
C GLY A 43 0.98 6.28 6.23
N VAL A 44 0.01 7.13 5.94
CA VAL A 44 -0.64 7.22 4.63
C VAL A 44 0.36 7.65 3.55
N LEU A 45 1.22 8.64 3.84
CA LEU A 45 2.26 9.08 2.91
C LEU A 45 3.21 7.94 2.53
N PHE A 46 3.72 7.20 3.53
CA PHE A 46 4.59 6.05 3.30
C PHE A 46 3.87 4.92 2.56
N PHE A 47 2.61 4.65 2.89
CA PHE A 47 1.80 3.68 2.16
C PHE A 47 1.71 4.01 0.67
N VAL A 48 1.34 5.25 0.32
CA VAL A 48 1.23 5.69 -1.08
C VAL A 48 2.57 5.56 -1.79
N MET A 49 3.66 6.01 -1.14
CA MET A 49 4.99 5.90 -1.70
C MET A 49 5.37 4.43 -1.97
N LEU A 50 5.17 3.53 -1.01
CA LEU A 50 5.48 2.10 -1.16
C LEU A 50 4.57 1.43 -2.20
N ALA A 51 3.30 1.81 -2.28
CA ALA A 51 2.38 1.32 -3.30
C ALA A 51 2.84 1.72 -4.71
N VAL A 52 3.23 2.98 -4.91
CA VAL A 52 3.77 3.47 -6.18
C VAL A 52 5.06 2.76 -6.55
N VAL A 53 6.01 2.66 -5.61
CA VAL A 53 7.27 1.94 -5.78
C VAL A 53 7.00 0.49 -6.20
N ARG A 54 6.06 -0.18 -5.54
CA ARG A 54 5.70 -1.56 -5.85
C ARG A 54 5.13 -1.72 -7.26
N ILE A 55 4.22 -0.84 -7.67
CA ILE A 55 3.65 -0.85 -9.03
C ILE A 55 4.74 -0.57 -10.09
N ARG A 56 5.70 0.30 -9.78
CA ARG A 56 6.77 0.67 -10.70
C ARG A 56 7.88 -0.38 -10.82
N LEU A 57 8.27 -1.04 -9.72
CA LEU A 57 9.34 -2.04 -9.72
C LEU A 57 8.87 -3.45 -10.06
N LEU A 58 7.65 -3.81 -9.65
CA LEU A 58 7.08 -5.13 -9.90
C LEU A 58 5.95 -4.95 -10.92
N PRO A 59 6.22 -5.02 -12.23
CA PRO A 59 5.14 -5.15 -13.19
C PRO A 59 4.36 -6.40 -12.82
N THR A 60 3.07 -6.23 -12.51
CA THR A 60 2.11 -7.31 -12.34
C THR A 60 2.03 -8.05 -13.66
N LYS A 61 2.96 -8.97 -13.90
CA LYS A 61 2.95 -9.85 -15.06
C LYS A 61 1.67 -10.66 -14.89
N PRO A 62 0.67 -10.54 -15.77
CA PRO A 62 -0.45 -11.47 -15.72
C PRO A 62 0.17 -12.84 -15.88
N THR A 63 -0.07 -13.72 -14.90
CA THR A 63 0.33 -15.12 -14.95
C THR A 63 -0.44 -15.73 -16.12
N GLY A 64 0.13 -15.62 -17.31
CA GLY A 64 -0.29 -16.35 -18.50
C GLY A 64 -0.10 -17.82 -18.21
N ARG A 65 -1.21 -18.47 -17.85
CA ARG A 65 -1.33 -19.93 -17.72
C ARG A 65 -1.02 -20.51 -19.11
N ARG A 66 0.14 -21.17 -19.22
CA ARG A 66 0.43 -22.13 -20.31
C ARG A 66 -0.32 -23.42 -20.05
#